data_AF-A0A5C9AQI4-F1
#
_entry.id   AF-A0A5C9AQI4-F1
#
_cell.length_a   1.000
_cell.length_b   1.000
_cell.length_c   1.000
_cell.angle_alpha   90.00
_cell.angle_beta   90.00
_cell.angle_gamma   90.00
#
_symmetry.space_group_name_H-M   'P 1'
#
loop_
_entity.id
_entity.type
_entity.pdbx_description
1 polymer ?
#
loop_
_entity_poly.entity_id
_entity_poly.type
_entity_poly.pdbx_seq_one_letter_code
_entity_poly.pdbx_strand_id
1 'polypeptide(L)' 'MRYLNTKNIIAAGVLLSCMSSIAWGAIIPDRTRIIMNESDKGEALKLTNQSKNLPYLAQTWIEDTKGNKSRDF' A
#
# COMPACT_ATOMS: atom_id res chain seq x y z
N MET A 1 -31.78 18.80 33.89
CA MET A 1 -30.57 18.57 33.06
C MET A 1 -30.07 17.17 33.39
N ARG A 2 -30.17 16.19 32.48
CA ARG A 2 -29.75 14.79 32.73
C ARG A 2 -28.22 14.72 32.61
N TYR A 3 -27.53 14.37 33.69
CA TYR A 3 -26.07 14.19 33.69
C TYR A 3 -25.68 13.03 32.76
N LEU A 4 -24.71 13.27 31.88
CA LEU A 4 -24.21 12.27 30.93
C LEU A 4 -23.35 11.23 31.68
N ASN A 5 -23.63 9.94 31.49
CA ASN A 5 -22.93 8.86 32.19
C ASN A 5 -21.48 8.71 31.68
N THR A 6 -20.49 8.90 32.57
CA THR A 6 -19.05 8.83 32.26
C THR A 6 -18.64 7.53 31.57
N LYS A 7 -19.30 6.39 31.89
CA LYS A 7 -19.03 5.10 31.22
C LYS A 7 -19.40 5.15 29.73
N ASN A 8 -20.47 5.84 29.38
CA ASN A 8 -20.90 6.01 28.00
C ASN A 8 -19.95 6.93 27.24
N ILE A 9 -19.36 7.94 27.91
CA ILE A 9 -18.34 8.82 27.32
C ILE A 9 -17.06 8.04 27.01
N ILE A 10 -16.60 7.21 27.95
CA ILE A 10 -15.42 6.37 27.76
C ILE A 10 -15.66 5.35 26.63
N ALA A 11 -16.81 4.68 26.63
CA ALA A 11 -17.17 3.72 25.58
C ALA A 11 -17.23 4.37 24.19
N ALA A 12 -17.80 5.57 24.08
CA ALA A 12 -17.83 6.33 22.83
C ALA A 12 -16.43 6.75 22.37
N GLY A 13 -15.56 7.14 23.30
CA GLY A 13 -14.16 7.50 23.00
C GLY A 13 -13.35 6.33 22.45
N VAL A 14 -13.49 5.14 23.03
CA VAL A 14 -12.83 3.91 22.53
C VAL A 14 -13.34 3.55 21.14
N LEU A 15 -14.65 3.60 20.90
CA LEU A 15 -15.25 3.33 19.59
C LEU A 15 -14.74 4.28 18.51
N LEU A 16 -14.59 5.57 18.81
CA LEU A 16 -14.03 6.55 17.87
C LEU A 16 -12.57 6.25 17.50
N SER A 17 -11.77 5.79 18.46
CA SER A 17 -10.35 5.48 18.24
C SER A 17 -10.11 4.29 17.31
N CYS A 18 -11.06 3.36 17.22
CA CYS A 18 -10.97 2.21 16.31
C CYS A 18 -11.21 2.56 14.84
N MET A 19 -11.67 3.77 14.52
CA MET A 19 -11.96 4.19 13.14
C MET A 19 -10.76 4.79 12.39
N SER A 20 -9.58 4.93 13.04
CA SER A 20 -8.51 5.80 12.57
C SER A 20 -7.51 5.19 11.57
N SER A 21 -7.85 4.15 10.82
CA SER A 21 -6.84 3.50 9.94
C SER A 21 -7.43 2.91 8.67
N ILE A 22 -8.01 3.75 7.82
CA ILE A 22 -8.33 3.40 6.45
C ILE A 22 -7.24 4.00 5.55
N ALA A 23 -6.31 3.17 5.09
CA ALA A 23 -5.33 3.54 4.07
C ALA A 23 -5.82 3.06 2.70
N TRP A 24 -5.85 3.95 1.72
CA TRP A 24 -6.19 3.61 0.33
C TRP A 24 -4.91 3.59 -0.50
N GLY A 25 -4.63 2.44 -1.13
CA GLY A 25 -3.60 2.31 -2.15
C GLY A 25 -4.22 2.49 -3.53
N ALA A 26 -3.54 3.23 -4.41
CA ALA A 26 -4.02 3.50 -5.77
C ALA A 26 -2.99 3.17 -6.85
N ILE A 27 -1.88 2.48 -6.52
CA ILE A 27 -0.90 2.01 -7.51
C ILE A 27 -1.32 0.64 -8.02
N ILE A 28 -1.45 0.52 -9.34
CA ILE A 28 -1.82 -0.73 -10.00
C ILE A 28 -0.76 -1.12 -11.04
N PRO A 29 -0.12 -2.30 -10.91
CA PRO A 29 0.66 -2.89 -11.99
C PRO A 29 -0.26 -3.49 -13.05
N ASP A 30 0.18 -3.50 -14.30
CA ASP A 30 -0.58 -4.08 -15.42
C ASP A 30 -0.56 -5.62 -15.47
N ARG A 31 0.29 -6.27 -14.64
CA ARG A 31 0.39 -7.73 -14.50
C ARG A 31 0.86 -8.14 -13.10
N THR A 32 0.63 -9.41 -12.74
CA THR A 32 1.02 -9.98 -11.43
C THR A 32 2.39 -10.69 -11.45
N ARG A 33 2.96 -10.93 -12.65
CA ARG A 33 4.26 -11.56 -12.82
C ARG A 33 4.94 -11.10 -14.10
N ILE A 34 6.26 -11.13 -14.11
CA ILE A 34 7.11 -10.91 -15.30
C ILE A 34 7.77 -12.26 -15.63
N ILE A 35 7.78 -12.63 -16.90
CA ILE A 35 8.55 -13.77 -17.43
C ILE A 35 9.61 -13.14 -18.33
N MET A 36 10.87 -13.19 -17.93
CA MET A 36 11.98 -12.74 -18.78
C MET A 36 12.62 -13.95 -19.44
N ASN A 37 12.65 -13.99 -20.77
CA ASN A 37 13.40 -15.03 -21.47
C ASN A 37 14.88 -14.68 -21.49
N GLU A 38 15.73 -15.71 -21.60
CA GLU A 38 17.19 -15.53 -21.63
C GLU A 38 17.68 -14.64 -22.79
N SER A 39 16.98 -14.68 -23.93
CA SER A 39 17.29 -13.85 -25.10
C SER A 39 16.95 -12.36 -24.90
N ASP A 40 16.09 -12.05 -23.94
CA ASP A 40 15.47 -10.74 -23.82
C ASP A 40 16.32 -9.86 -22.92
N LYS A 41 16.62 -8.65 -23.39
CA LYS A 41 17.44 -7.68 -22.64
C LYS A 41 16.67 -6.95 -21.53
N GLY A 42 15.35 -7.15 -21.46
CA GLY A 42 14.49 -6.53 -20.47
C GLY A 42 13.02 -6.55 -20.89
N GLU A 43 12.15 -6.36 -19.91
CA GLU A 43 10.70 -6.35 -20.06
C GLU A 43 10.11 -5.06 -19.51
N ALA A 44 9.06 -4.54 -20.15
CA ALA A 44 8.38 -3.33 -19.70
C ALA A 44 7.28 -3.64 -18.69
N LEU A 45 7.31 -2.97 -17.54
CA LEU A 45 6.24 -2.98 -16.54
C LEU A 45 5.56 -1.61 -16.50
N LYS A 46 4.22 -1.60 -16.59
CA LYS A 46 3.45 -0.36 -16.46
C LYS A 46 2.86 -0.26 -15.05
N LEU A 47 3.16 0.83 -14.36
CA LEU A 47 2.52 1.22 -13.10
C LEU A 47 1.57 2.39 -13.36
N THR A 48 0.34 2.28 -12.85
CA THR A 48 -0.67 3.33 -12.97
C THR A 48 -1.05 3.85 -11.59
N ASN A 49 -0.91 5.17 -11.38
CA ASN A 49 -1.50 5.84 -10.23
C ASN A 49 -2.97 6.18 -10.54
N GLN A 50 -3.90 5.47 -9.91
CA GLN A 50 -5.34 5.71 -10.04
C GLN A 50 -5.85 6.82 -9.11
N SER A 51 -5.00 7.39 -8.25
CA SER A 51 -5.38 8.52 -7.42
C SER A 51 -5.65 9.73 -8.32
N LYS A 52 -6.88 10.22 -8.29
CA LYS A 52 -7.26 11.49 -8.95
C LYS A 52 -6.77 12.72 -8.21
N ASN A 53 -6.33 12.55 -6.96
CA ASN A 53 -6.15 13.65 -6.00
C ASN A 53 -4.70 13.83 -5.52
N LEU A 54 -3.86 12.80 -5.62
CA LEU A 54 -2.53 12.78 -5.00
C LEU A 54 -1.47 12.16 -5.93
N PRO A 55 -0.31 12.82 -6.13
CA PRO A 55 0.84 12.23 -6.79
C PRO A 55 1.56 11.27 -5.84
N TYR A 56 1.90 10.06 -6.32
CA TYR A 56 2.54 9.03 -5.52
C TYR A 56 3.98 8.79 -6.00
N LEU A 57 4.87 8.55 -5.03
CA LEU A 57 6.25 8.13 -5.31
C LEU A 57 6.27 6.63 -5.58
N ALA A 58 6.82 6.22 -6.71
CA ALA A 58 7.09 4.82 -7.02
C ALA A 58 8.59 4.56 -6.89
N GLN A 59 8.96 3.58 -6.08
CA GLN A 59 10.33 3.09 -5.94
C GLN A 59 10.32 1.58 -6.14
N THR A 60 11.26 1.06 -6.92
CA THR A 60 11.39 -0.37 -7.20
C THR A 60 12.78 -0.87 -6.84
N TRP A 61 12.85 -2.15 -6.49
CA TRP A 61 14.07 -2.93 -6.37
C TRP A 61 13.70 -4.39 -6.60
N ILE A 62 14.70 -5.24 -6.82
CA ILE A 62 14.50 -6.69 -6.99
C ILE A 62 15.16 -7.38 -5.80
N GLU A 63 14.52 -8.44 -5.30
CA GLU A 63 14.98 -9.24 -4.18
C GLU A 63 15.29 -10.67 -4.64
N ASP A 64 16.21 -11.34 -3.94
CA ASP A 64 16.44 -12.77 -4.07
C ASP A 64 15.34 -13.58 -3.35
N THR A 65 15.40 -14.92 -3.45
CA THR A 65 14.43 -15.82 -2.79
C THR A 65 14.51 -15.80 -1.27
N LYS A 66 15.53 -15.18 -0.68
CA LYS A 66 15.72 -15.01 0.77
C LYS A 66 15.29 -13.61 1.24
N GLY A 67 14.80 -12.76 0.34
CA GLY A 67 14.37 -11.38 0.63
C GLY A 67 15.52 -10.37 0.70
N ASN A 68 16.73 -10.73 0.27
CA ASN A 68 17.82 -9.75 0.19
C ASN A 68 17.66 -8.94 -1.09
N LYS A 69 17.82 -7.61 -0.98
CA LYS A 69 17.88 -6.74 -2.16
C LYS A 69 19.11 -7.13 -2.98
N SER A 70 18.88 -7.60 -4.20
CA SER A 70 19.99 -7.78 -5.14
C SER A 70 20.33 -6.43 -5.78
N ARG A 71 21.60 -6.26 -6.10
CA ARG A 71 22.14 -5.09 -6.81
C ARG A 71 22.74 -5.47 -8.16
N ASP A 72 22.66 -6.76 -8.51
CA ASP A 72 23.40 -7.37 -9.60
C ASP A 72 22.47 -7.72 -10.77
N PHE A 73 21.84 -6.70 -11.36
CA PHE A 73 21.03 -6.82 -12.59
C PHE A 73 21.44 -5.77 -13.61
#